data_AF-A0A7K2WHX1-F1
#
_entry.id   AF-A0A7K2WHX1-F1
#
_cell.length_a   1.000
_cell.length_b   1.000
_cell.length_c   1.000
_cell.angle_alpha   90.00
_cell.angle_beta   90.00
_cell.angle_gamma   90.00
#
_symmetry.space_group_name_H-M   'P 1'
#
loop_
_entity.id
_entity.type
_entity.pdbx_description
1 polymer ?
#
loop_
_entity_poly.entity_id
_entity_poly.type
_entity_poly.pdbx_seq_one_letter_code
_entity_poly.pdbx_strand_id
1 'polypeptide(L)' 'MERGRGPRRTHERWEADSALAGYYRFKSIGSGKCLNVAGGVGVGYALIQYDCTPQGAANDVWLPVWEPHTI' A
#
# COMPACT_ATOMS: atom_id res chain seq x y z
N MET A 1 -16.17 -29.82 15.18
CA MET A 1 -16.90 -28.57 14.86
C MET A 1 -15.88 -27.46 14.70
N GLU A 2 -15.02 -27.53 13.68
CA GLU A 2 -14.11 -26.43 13.38
C GLU A 2 -14.81 -25.52 12.36
N ARG A 3 -15.11 -24.30 12.75
CA ARG A 3 -15.61 -23.28 11.83
C ARG A 3 -14.47 -22.96 10.86
N GLY A 4 -14.44 -23.68 9.74
CA GLY A 4 -13.50 -23.43 8.66
C GLY A 4 -13.53 -21.96 8.29
N ARG A 5 -12.41 -21.27 8.50
CA ARG A 5 -12.22 -19.87 8.11
C ARG A 5 -12.52 -19.78 6.62
N GLY A 6 -13.57 -19.05 6.24
CA GLY A 6 -13.88 -18.78 4.84
C GLY A 6 -12.67 -18.20 4.10
N PRO A 7 -12.69 -18.19 2.75
CA PRO A 7 -11.55 -17.78 1.93
C PRO A 7 -10.96 -16.46 2.44
N ARG A 8 -9.64 -16.41 2.65
CA ARG A 8 -8.97 -15.18 3.10
C ARG A 8 -9.14 -14.14 2.00
N ARG A 9 -10.04 -13.17 2.19
CA ARG A 9 -10.11 -11.98 1.35
C ARG A 9 -8.81 -11.20 1.53
N THR A 10 -7.96 -11.19 0.51
CA THR A 10 -6.64 -10.57 0.50
C THR A 10 -6.59 -9.23 -0.25
N HIS A 11 -7.64 -8.88 -1.00
CA HIS A 11 -7.69 -7.65 -1.80
C HIS A 11 -7.68 -6.37 -0.96
N GLU A 12 -8.12 -6.43 0.30
CA GLU A 12 -8.04 -5.31 1.26
C GLU A 12 -6.94 -5.51 2.32
N ARG A 13 -5.98 -6.40 2.08
CA ARG A 13 -4.88 -6.64 3.02
C ARG A 13 -3.58 -6.15 2.42
N TRP A 14 -2.86 -5.38 3.22
CA TRP A 14 -1.64 -4.71 2.82
C TRP A 14 -0.54 -4.95 3.85
N GLU A 15 0.66 -5.25 3.37
CA GLU A 15 1.89 -5.30 4.15
C GLU A 15 2.62 -3.96 4.01
N ALA A 16 3.05 -3.38 5.13
CA ALA A 16 3.79 -2.12 5.16
C ALA A 16 5.29 -2.42 5.25
N ASP A 17 6.00 -2.32 4.14
CA ASP A 17 7.45 -2.49 4.06
C ASP A 17 8.13 -1.14 4.34
N SER A 18 8.99 -1.07 5.37
CA SER A 18 9.81 0.13 5.58
C SER A 18 10.73 0.36 4.37
N ALA A 19 10.67 1.55 3.77
CA ALA A 19 11.47 1.90 2.60
C ALA A 19 12.57 2.91 2.93
N LEU A 20 12.21 4.01 3.62
CA LEU A 20 13.10 5.08 4.06
C LEU A 20 12.65 5.54 5.45
N ALA A 21 13.42 6.40 6.13
CA ALA A 21 13.12 6.86 7.50
C ALA A 21 11.68 7.42 7.65
N GLY A 22 10.76 6.60 8.16
CA GLY A 22 9.34 6.92 8.35
C GLY A 22 8.43 6.66 7.13
N TYR A 23 9.00 6.37 5.96
CA TYR A 23 8.24 6.07 4.74
C TYR A 23 8.08 4.56 4.54
N TYR A 24 6.90 4.19 4.04
CA TYR A 24 6.52 2.80 3.81
C TYR A 24 6.09 2.60 2.36
N ARG A 25 6.35 1.41 1.83
CA ARG A 25 5.64 0.88 0.68
C ARG A 25 4.50 -0.01 1.18
N PHE A 26 3.32 0.12 0.60
CA PHE A 26 2.19 -0.74 0.93
C PHE A 26 2.03 -1.81 -0.15
N LYS A 27 2.42 -3.05 0.13
CA LYS A 27 2.31 -4.18 -0.78
C LYS A 27 1.00 -4.93 -0.55
N SER A 28 0.20 -5.07 -1.59
CA SER A 28 -1.05 -5.85 -1.55
C SER A 28 -0.73 -7.33 -1.36
N ILE A 29 -1.34 -7.96 -0.35
CA ILE A 29 -1.23 -9.41 -0.15
C ILE A 29 -1.93 -10.16 -1.30
N GLY A 30 -2.93 -9.55 -1.93
CA GLY A 30 -3.69 -10.17 -3.02
C GLY A 30 -2.91 -10.27 -4.33
N SER A 31 -2.11 -9.26 -4.66
CA SER A 31 -1.42 -9.18 -5.96
C SER A 31 0.10 -9.26 -5.87
N GLY A 32 0.69 -9.03 -4.69
CA GLY A 32 2.13 -8.84 -4.51
C GLY A 32 2.67 -7.50 -5.01
N LYS A 33 1.81 -6.58 -5.45
CA LYS A 33 2.17 -5.27 -6.01
C LYS A 33 2.02 -4.14 -5.00
N CYS A 34 2.74 -3.05 -5.21
CA CYS A 34 2.74 -1.88 -4.32
C CYS A 34 1.69 -0.84 -4.73
N LEU A 35 1.16 -0.12 -3.73
CA LEU A 35 0.37 1.10 -3.94
C LEU A 35 1.25 2.15 -4.63
N ASN A 36 0.86 2.55 -5.82
CA ASN A 36 1.67 3.39 -6.71
C ASN A 36 0.83 4.51 -7.34
N VAL A 37 1.43 5.67 -7.59
CA VAL A 37 0.84 6.74 -8.40
C VAL A 37 1.28 6.58 -9.87
N ALA A 38 0.30 6.34 -10.75
CA ALA A 38 0.54 6.05 -12.15
C ALA A 38 1.21 7.23 -12.86
N GLY A 39 2.40 7.03 -13.45
CA GLY A 39 3.11 8.06 -14.21
C GLY A 39 3.88 9.09 -13.37
N GLY A 40 3.95 8.92 -12.04
CA GLY A 40 4.69 9.82 -11.14
C GLY A 40 3.79 10.52 -10.13
N VAL A 41 4.39 11.30 -9.22
CA VAL A 41 3.65 12.01 -8.17
C VAL A 41 2.91 13.20 -8.79
N GLY A 42 1.62 13.36 -8.48
CA GLY A 42 0.81 14.46 -8.98
C GLY A 42 -0.64 14.40 -8.52
N VAL A 43 -1.30 15.56 -8.46
CA VAL A 43 -2.73 15.65 -8.15
C VAL A 43 -3.57 15.16 -9.33
N GLY A 44 -4.59 14.35 -9.05
CA GLY A 44 -5.48 13.79 -10.07
C GLY A 44 -4.94 12.54 -10.78
N TYR A 45 -3.72 12.11 -10.43
CA TYR A 45 -3.13 10.89 -10.98
C TYR A 45 -3.76 9.67 -10.29
N ALA A 46 -3.94 8.58 -11.05
CA ALA A 46 -4.58 7.38 -10.53
C ALA A 46 -3.68 6.65 -9.53
N LEU A 47 -4.29 6.15 -8.46
CA LEU A 47 -3.66 5.15 -7.58
C LEU A 47 -3.88 3.77 -8.18
N ILE A 48 -2.79 3.05 -8.38
CA ILE A 48 -2.75 1.73 -9.00
C ILE A 48 -1.95 0.75 -8.16
N GLN A 49 -2.07 -0.53 -8.49
CA GLN A 49 -1.15 -1.56 -8.02
C GLN A 49 -0.10 -1.80 -9.10
N TYR A 50 1.17 -1.50 -8.81
CA TYR A 50 2.28 -1.64 -9.75
C TYR A 50 3.46 -2.39 -9.12
N ASP A 51 4.40 -2.83 -9.94
CA ASP A 51 5.60 -3.52 -9.44
C ASP A 51 6.34 -2.63 -8.46
N CYS A 52 6.70 -3.20 -7.31
CA CYS A 52 7.37 -2.47 -6.25
C CYS A 52 8.77 -2.06 -6.68
N THR A 53 9.11 -0.79 -6.56
CA THR A 53 10.48 -0.33 -6.82
C THR A 53 11.38 -0.78 -5.67
N PRO A 54 12.50 -1.46 -5.92
CA PRO A 54 13.50 -1.75 -4.90
C PRO A 54 13.90 -0.47 -4.17
N GLN A 55 13.98 -0.51 -2.83
CA GLN A 55 14.27 0.64 -1.95
C GLN A 55 13.25 1.80 -2.00
N GLY A 56 12.32 1.79 -2.96
CA GLY A 56 11.24 2.77 -3.12
C GLY A 56 11.57 3.88 -4.12
N ALA A 57 10.55 4.34 -4.82
CA ALA A 57 10.51 5.55 -5.62
C ALA A 57 9.46 6.51 -5.03
N ALA A 58 9.56 7.80 -5.35
CA ALA A 58 8.65 8.81 -4.81
C ALA A 58 7.15 8.50 -5.07
N ASN A 59 6.83 7.75 -6.12
CA ASN A 59 5.48 7.35 -6.47
C ASN A 59 5.03 6.00 -5.89
N ASP A 60 5.85 5.29 -5.10
CA ASP A 60 5.41 4.09 -4.37
C ASP A 60 5.75 4.08 -2.87
N VAL A 61 6.35 5.15 -2.35
CA VAL A 61 6.58 5.37 -0.92
C VAL A 61 5.59 6.38 -0.34
N TRP A 62 5.12 6.11 0.86
CA TRP A 62 4.06 6.85 1.53
C TRP A 62 4.47 7.16 2.96
N LEU A 63 4.22 8.40 3.39
CA LEU A 63 4.35 8.79 4.79
C LEU A 63 2.97 8.71 5.45
N PRO A 64 2.67 7.65 6.23
CA PRO A 64 1.45 7.61 7.00
C PRO A 64 1.52 8.67 8.10
N VAL A 65 0.57 9.60 8.09
CA VAL A 65 0.40 10.58 9.15
C VAL A 65 -0.90 10.27 9.90
N TRP A 66 -0.91 10.53 11.20
CA TRP A 66 -2.14 10.49 11.96
C TRP A 66 -2.90 11.78 11.70
N GLU A 67 -4.11 11.68 11.17
CA GLU A 67 -5.03 12.80 11.14
C GLU A 67 -5.87 12.78 12.44
N PRO A 68 -5.94 13.87 13.21
CA PRO A 68 -6.86 13.95 14.32
C PRO A 68 -8.30 13.89 13.81
N HIS A 69 -9.09 12.97 14.34
CA HIS A 69 -10.52 12.91 14.07
C HIS A 69 -11.20 14.05 14.83
N THR A 70 -11.25 15.25 14.25
CA THR A 70 -12.19 16.29 14.69
C THR A 70 -13.55 15.96 14.10
N ILE A 71 -14.41 15.33 14.90
CA ILE A 71 -15.84 15.20 14.65
C ILE A 71 -16.54 16.47 15.17
#